data_AF-A0A3D5N7T8-F1
#
_entry.id   AF-A0A3D5N7T8-F1
#
_cell.length_a   1.000
_cell.length_b   1.000
_cell.length_c   1.000
_cell.angle_alpha   90.00
_cell.angle_beta   90.00
_cell.angle_gamma   90.00
#
_symmetry.space_group_name_H-M   'P 1'
#
loop_
_entity.id
_entity.type
_entity.pdbx_description
1 polymer ?
#
loop_
_entity_poly.entity_id
_entity_poly.type
_entity_poly.pdbx_seq_one_letter_code
_entity_poly.pdbx_strand_id
1 'polypeptide(L)'
;ANTINATIFNDFDVLEETADGFTLRIGRDTLNLPRPALPGRHQYVNAATAIAAVRKANIPGCDGMDVDVLANGLRTAQWPARLQRLKKGPLIDALPENCELILDGGHNIAAAEVISEWLSQQPKGDTLVIVGMLDNRDPVAFLAPLAPHVSALAG
;
A
#
# COMPACT_ATOMS: atom_id res chain seq x y z
N ALA A 1 -8.49 -25.44 -15.08
CA ALA A 1 -7.63 -24.25 -14.93
C ALA A 1 -8.15 -23.20 -15.90
N ASN A 2 -8.64 -22.06 -15.41
CA ASN A 2 -9.05 -20.97 -16.28
C ASN A 2 -7.79 -20.38 -16.92
N THR A 3 -7.48 -20.78 -18.15
CA THR A 3 -6.41 -20.17 -18.93
C THR A 3 -6.85 -18.77 -19.30
N ILE A 4 -6.28 -17.77 -18.63
CA ILE A 4 -6.44 -16.38 -19.01
C ILE A 4 -5.55 -16.18 -20.25
N ASN A 5 -6.15 -16.18 -21.45
CA ASN A 5 -5.46 -15.95 -22.73
C ASN A 5 -5.04 -14.47 -22.93
N ALA A 6 -4.82 -13.72 -21.84
CA ALA A 6 -4.37 -12.34 -21.90
C ALA A 6 -2.85 -12.29 -21.92
N THR A 7 -2.29 -11.41 -22.75
CA THR A 7 -0.86 -11.11 -22.71
C THR A 7 -0.51 -10.53 -21.35
N ILE A 8 0.31 -11.25 -20.59
CA ILE A 8 0.90 -10.73 -19.36
C ILE A 8 1.96 -9.70 -19.74
N PHE A 9 1.83 -8.50 -19.20
CA PHE A 9 2.82 -7.45 -19.32
C PHE A 9 3.54 -7.32 -17.97
N ASN A 10 4.83 -7.62 -17.96
CA ASN A 10 5.70 -7.64 -16.77
C ASN A 10 7.04 -6.95 -17.03
N ASP A 11 7.12 -6.10 -18.06
CA ASP A 11 8.35 -5.37 -18.40
C ASP A 11 8.43 -4.03 -17.65
N PHE A 12 8.31 -4.09 -16.33
CA PHE A 12 8.50 -2.95 -15.45
C PHE A 12 9.00 -3.40 -14.07
N ASP A 13 9.87 -2.61 -13.44
CA ASP A 13 10.42 -2.89 -12.12
C ASP A 13 10.68 -1.60 -11.33
N VAL A 14 10.56 -1.68 -10.01
CA VAL A 14 11.13 -0.67 -9.10
C VAL A 14 12.60 -1.03 -8.90
N LEU A 15 13.50 -0.18 -9.39
CA LEU A 15 14.95 -0.43 -9.34
C LEU A 15 15.59 0.02 -8.02
N GLU A 16 15.15 1.16 -7.51
CA GLU A 16 15.69 1.79 -6.31
C GLU A 16 14.58 2.50 -5.54
N GLU A 17 14.66 2.47 -4.22
CA GLU A 17 13.80 3.20 -3.29
C GLU A 17 14.68 4.13 -2.44
N THR A 18 14.31 5.40 -2.34
CA THR A 18 15.00 6.40 -1.52
C THR A 18 14.02 7.02 -0.52
N ALA A 19 14.53 7.87 0.37
CA ALA A 19 13.68 8.60 1.31
C ALA A 19 12.65 9.51 0.59
N ASP A 20 13.03 10.03 -0.58
CA ASP A 20 12.26 11.04 -1.33
C ASP A 20 11.45 10.45 -2.50
N GLY A 21 11.70 9.19 -2.88
CA GLY A 21 11.04 8.59 -4.02
C GLY A 21 11.56 7.23 -4.44
N PHE A 22 11.41 6.92 -5.72
CA PHE A 22 11.82 5.64 -6.30
C PHE A 22 12.13 5.78 -7.79
N THR A 23 12.91 4.83 -8.30
CA THR A 23 13.23 4.72 -9.71
C THR A 23 12.44 3.60 -10.34
N LEU A 24 11.61 3.95 -11.32
CA LEU A 24 10.78 3.02 -12.09
C LEU A 24 11.40 2.77 -13.46
N ARG A 25 11.62 1.50 -13.80
CA ARG A 25 11.93 1.07 -15.16
C ARG A 25 10.66 0.55 -15.83
N ILE A 26 10.38 0.98 -17.06
CA ILE A 26 9.36 0.37 -17.93
C ILE A 26 9.99 0.16 -19.31
N GLY A 27 10.18 -1.09 -19.71
CA GLY A 27 10.98 -1.41 -20.89
C GLY A 27 12.40 -0.87 -20.78
N ARG A 28 12.76 0.01 -21.71
CA ARG A 28 14.08 0.67 -21.75
C ARG A 28 14.11 2.03 -21.07
N ASP A 29 12.95 2.57 -20.70
CA ASP A 29 12.88 3.88 -20.07
C ASP A 29 12.99 3.76 -18.56
N THR A 30 13.51 4.82 -17.95
CA THR A 30 13.64 4.93 -16.51
C THR A 30 13.12 6.30 -16.06
N LEU A 31 12.33 6.31 -15.01
CA LEU A 31 11.70 7.50 -14.44
C LEU A 31 12.05 7.59 -12.95
N ASN A 32 12.50 8.76 -12.51
CA ASN A 32 12.64 9.06 -11.08
C ASN A 32 11.37 9.75 -10.62
N LEU A 33 10.66 9.12 -9.69
CA LEU A 33 9.33 9.52 -9.25
C LEU A 33 9.33 9.81 -7.76
N PRO A 34 8.50 10.75 -7.27
CA PRO A 34 8.42 11.03 -5.86
C PRO A 34 7.78 9.87 -5.10
N ARG A 35 7.94 9.88 -3.79
CA ARG A 35 7.27 8.94 -2.90
C ARG A 35 5.73 9.01 -3.06
N PRO A 36 5.03 7.87 -3.15
CA PRO A 36 3.58 7.83 -3.12
C PRO A 36 3.02 8.38 -1.80
N ALA A 37 1.85 9.04 -1.86
CA ALA A 37 1.14 9.53 -0.68
C ALA A 37 0.60 8.40 0.21
N LEU A 38 0.32 7.24 -0.38
CA LEU A 38 -0.13 6.06 0.35
C LEU A 38 1.04 5.44 1.13
N PRO A 39 0.88 5.15 2.42
CA PRO A 39 1.96 4.57 3.23
C PRO A 39 2.17 3.08 2.92
N GLY A 40 3.38 2.60 3.25
CA GLY A 40 3.80 1.21 3.06
C GLY A 40 4.63 1.01 1.78
N ARG A 41 5.68 0.19 1.90
CA ARG A 41 6.65 -0.05 0.82
C ARG A 41 6.03 -0.63 -0.45
N HIS A 42 5.05 -1.53 -0.30
CA HIS A 42 4.28 -2.11 -1.39
C HIS A 42 3.62 -1.07 -2.33
N GLN A 43 3.43 0.18 -1.88
CA GLN A 43 2.85 1.23 -2.71
C GLN A 43 3.76 1.67 -3.87
N TYR A 44 5.08 1.44 -3.79
CA TYR A 44 5.97 1.63 -4.94
C TYR A 44 5.64 0.66 -6.08
N VAL A 45 5.38 -0.62 -5.75
CA VAL A 45 4.98 -1.64 -6.73
C VAL A 45 3.58 -1.36 -7.26
N ASN A 46 2.63 -0.94 -6.42
CA ASN A 46 1.30 -0.53 -6.87
C ASN A 46 1.37 0.68 -7.82
N ALA A 47 2.17 1.68 -7.48
CA ALA A 47 2.43 2.84 -8.32
C ALA A 47 3.04 2.43 -9.67
N ALA A 48 4.10 1.62 -9.64
CA ALA A 48 4.74 1.08 -10.83
C ALA A 48 3.73 0.34 -11.73
N THR A 49 2.91 -0.52 -11.13
CA THR A 49 1.87 -1.28 -11.83
C THR A 49 0.84 -0.36 -12.48
N ALA A 50 0.37 0.67 -11.76
CA ALA A 50 -0.59 1.64 -12.29
C ALA A 50 -0.03 2.44 -13.47
N ILE A 51 1.20 2.94 -13.36
CA ILE A 51 1.88 3.71 -14.41
C ILE A 51 2.10 2.84 -15.65
N ALA A 52 2.61 1.62 -15.44
CA ALA A 52 2.87 0.71 -16.53
C ALA A 52 1.58 0.24 -17.22
N ALA A 53 0.48 0.10 -16.46
CA ALA A 53 -0.85 -0.17 -17.02
C ALA A 53 -1.38 1.00 -17.88
N VAL A 54 -1.27 2.24 -17.42
CA VAL A 54 -1.65 3.43 -18.20
C VAL A 54 -0.85 3.50 -19.50
N ARG A 55 0.47 3.30 -19.42
CA ARG A 55 1.34 3.30 -20.59
C ARG A 55 0.99 2.19 -21.57
N LYS A 56 0.63 1.00 -21.08
CA LYS A 56 0.21 -0.13 -21.92
C LYS A 56 -1.17 0.06 -22.55
N ALA A 57 -2.06 0.80 -21.89
CA ALA A 57 -3.42 1.05 -22.37
C ALA A 57 -3.47 1.90 -23.64
N ASN A 58 -2.39 2.62 -23.99
CA ASN A 58 -2.28 3.46 -25.21
C ASN A 58 -3.46 4.44 -25.36
N ILE A 59 -3.84 5.09 -24.26
CA ILE A 59 -4.95 6.05 -24.25
C ILE A 59 -4.53 7.28 -25.06
N PRO A 60 -5.31 7.73 -26.07
CA PRO A 60 -4.95 8.90 -26.86
C PRO A 60 -4.70 10.14 -25.99
N GLY A 61 -3.54 10.78 -26.16
CA GLY A 61 -3.14 11.95 -25.38
C GLY A 61 -2.61 11.65 -23.97
N CYS A 62 -2.44 10.38 -23.61
CA CYS A 62 -1.84 9.96 -22.34
C CYS A 62 -0.80 8.86 -22.61
N ASP A 63 0.46 9.26 -22.77
CA ASP A 63 1.58 8.33 -23.00
C ASP A 63 2.08 7.64 -21.72
N GLY A 64 1.63 8.12 -20.54
CA GLY A 64 2.07 7.62 -19.24
C GLY A 64 3.55 7.92 -18.94
N MET A 65 4.11 8.98 -19.55
CA MET A 65 5.52 9.35 -19.40
C MET A 65 5.76 10.77 -18.83
N ASP A 66 4.76 11.64 -18.82
CA ASP A 66 4.87 12.98 -18.23
C ASP A 66 5.13 12.91 -16.72
N VAL A 67 6.37 13.21 -16.32
CA VAL A 67 6.84 13.09 -14.94
C VAL A 67 6.06 13.99 -13.98
N ASP A 68 5.64 15.19 -14.40
CA ASP A 68 4.93 16.12 -13.52
C ASP A 68 3.51 15.62 -13.26
N VAL A 69 2.84 15.09 -14.29
CA VAL A 69 1.51 14.46 -14.16
C VAL A 69 1.59 13.23 -13.25
N LEU A 70 2.58 12.34 -13.49
CA LEU A 70 2.79 11.16 -12.67
C LEU A 70 3.10 11.53 -11.20
N ALA A 71 3.99 12.49 -10.99
CA ALA A 71 4.38 12.97 -9.67
C ALA A 71 3.18 13.57 -8.91
N ASN A 72 2.33 14.35 -9.58
CA ASN A 72 1.10 14.85 -8.99
C ASN A 72 0.13 13.72 -8.62
N GLY A 73 -0.05 12.74 -9.51
CA GLY A 73 -0.89 11.57 -9.23
C GLY A 73 -0.41 10.78 -8.01
N LEU A 74 0.89 10.55 -7.89
CA LEU A 74 1.50 9.83 -6.76
C LEU A 74 1.31 10.58 -5.42
N ARG A 75 1.49 11.91 -5.43
CA ARG A 75 1.35 12.75 -4.22
C ARG A 75 -0.08 12.99 -3.78
N THR A 76 -1.05 12.78 -4.67
CA THR A 76 -2.46 13.08 -4.40
C THR A 76 -3.36 11.84 -4.35
N ALA A 77 -2.82 10.66 -4.66
CA ALA A 77 -3.54 9.40 -4.62
C ALA A 77 -4.17 9.17 -3.24
N GLN A 78 -5.46 8.86 -3.24
CA GLN A 78 -6.22 8.48 -2.04
C GLN A 78 -6.85 7.12 -2.26
N TRP A 79 -6.59 6.20 -1.34
CA TRP A 79 -7.18 4.86 -1.35
C TRP A 79 -7.70 4.55 0.06
N PRO A 80 -9.03 4.56 0.26
CA PRO A 80 -9.60 4.25 1.56
C PRO A 80 -9.18 2.87 2.08
N ALA A 81 -8.99 2.77 3.40
CA ALA A 81 -8.61 1.54 4.10
C ALA A 81 -7.31 0.88 3.59
N ARG A 82 -6.29 1.69 3.29
CA ARG A 82 -4.91 1.25 3.01
C ARG A 82 -3.93 1.96 3.93
N LEU A 83 -3.67 1.33 5.09
CA LEU A 83 -2.91 1.90 6.21
C LEU A 83 -3.34 3.35 6.50
N GLN A 84 -4.64 3.59 6.40
CA GLN A 84 -5.22 4.93 6.40
C GLN A 84 -5.31 5.46 7.81
N ARG A 85 -4.59 6.54 8.11
CA ARG A 85 -4.79 7.28 9.36
C ARG A 85 -6.10 8.04 9.35
N LEU A 86 -7.02 7.67 10.23
CA LEU A 86 -8.23 8.43 10.50
C LEU A 86 -7.88 9.61 11.41
N LYS A 87 -8.42 10.80 11.12
CA LYS A 87 -8.10 12.04 11.85
C LYS A 87 -9.33 12.76 12.43
N LYS A 88 -10.53 12.28 12.12
CA LYS A 88 -11.80 12.88 12.54
C LYS A 88 -12.92 11.83 12.57
N GLY A 89 -13.98 12.12 13.32
CA GLY A 89 -15.19 11.31 13.39
C GLY A 89 -15.33 10.61 14.74
N PRO A 90 -16.48 9.96 14.99
CA PRO A 90 -16.87 9.53 16.33
C PRO A 90 -15.90 8.55 16.99
N LEU A 91 -15.21 7.72 16.19
CA LEU A 91 -14.17 6.83 16.71
C LEU A 91 -12.95 7.61 17.19
N ILE A 92 -12.50 8.61 16.42
CA ILE A 92 -11.39 9.48 16.82
C ILE A 92 -11.76 10.30 18.04
N ASP A 93 -12.99 10.82 18.08
CA ASP A 93 -13.48 11.64 19.19
C ASP A 93 -13.59 10.85 20.52
N ALA A 94 -13.69 9.51 20.44
CA ALA A 94 -13.75 8.62 21.58
C ALA A 94 -12.38 8.05 22.02
N LEU A 95 -11.31 8.29 21.26
CA LEU A 95 -9.98 7.78 21.58
C LEU A 95 -9.31 8.58 22.71
N PRO A 96 -8.44 7.93 23.51
CA PRO A 96 -7.57 8.64 24.43
C PRO A 96 -6.68 9.65 23.71
N GLU A 97 -6.22 10.66 24.45
CA GLU A 97 -5.20 11.58 23.95
C GLU A 97 -3.95 10.83 23.48
N ASN A 98 -3.33 11.30 22.39
CA ASN A 98 -2.15 10.72 21.77
C ASN A 98 -2.32 9.30 21.18
N CYS A 99 -3.56 8.83 21.02
CA CYS A 99 -3.84 7.59 20.29
C CYS A 99 -4.06 7.88 18.80
N GLU A 100 -3.45 7.08 17.92
CA GLU A 100 -3.68 7.13 16.49
C GLU A 100 -4.58 5.96 16.06
N LEU A 101 -5.51 6.22 15.14
CA LEU A 101 -6.35 5.17 14.54
C LEU A 101 -5.96 4.93 13.10
N ILE A 102 -5.55 3.70 12.82
CA ILE A 102 -5.16 3.24 11.48
C ILE A 102 -6.19 2.22 11.00
N LEU A 103 -6.67 2.41 9.76
CA LEU A 103 -7.63 1.53 9.11
C LEU A 103 -7.00 0.84 7.90
N ASP A 104 -7.05 -0.49 7.86
CA ASP A 104 -6.64 -1.29 6.70
C ASP A 104 -7.67 -2.39 6.39
N GLY A 105 -7.95 -2.61 5.11
CA GLY A 105 -8.87 -3.65 4.61
C GLY A 105 -8.18 -4.97 4.19
N GLY A 106 -6.89 -5.11 4.48
CA GLY A 106 -6.08 -6.29 4.23
C GLY A 106 -6.54 -7.49 5.06
N HIS A 107 -6.67 -8.64 4.40
CA HIS A 107 -7.19 -9.86 5.00
C HIS A 107 -6.51 -11.12 4.45
N ASN A 108 -5.36 -10.95 3.80
CA ASN A 108 -4.56 -12.04 3.24
C ASN A 108 -3.13 -11.95 3.79
N ILE A 109 -2.34 -13.01 3.58
CA ILE A 109 -0.98 -13.12 4.14
C ILE A 109 -0.07 -11.99 3.62
N ALA A 110 -0.16 -11.66 2.33
CA ALA A 110 0.62 -10.54 1.76
C ALA A 110 0.32 -9.21 2.45
N ALA A 111 -0.94 -8.95 2.81
CA ALA A 111 -1.31 -7.77 3.59
C ALA A 111 -0.79 -7.84 5.03
N ALA A 112 -0.80 -9.02 5.66
CA ALA A 112 -0.24 -9.19 6.99
C ALA A 112 1.26 -8.85 7.02
N GLU A 113 2.02 -9.31 6.03
CA GLU A 113 3.46 -8.99 5.88
C GLU A 113 3.67 -7.48 5.71
N VAL A 114 2.88 -6.84 4.84
CA VAL A 114 2.91 -5.39 4.63
C VAL A 114 2.60 -4.61 5.91
N ILE A 115 1.58 -5.01 6.66
CA ILE A 115 1.18 -4.35 7.90
C ILE A 115 2.27 -4.55 8.97
N SER A 116 2.84 -5.76 9.06
CA SER A 116 3.94 -6.07 9.97
C SER A 116 5.18 -5.22 9.67
N GLU A 117 5.59 -5.13 8.41
CA GLU A 117 6.69 -4.26 7.98
C GLU A 117 6.41 -2.80 8.34
N TRP A 118 5.20 -2.32 8.09
CA TRP A 118 4.80 -0.96 8.48
C TRP A 118 4.86 -0.75 10.00
N LEU A 119 4.33 -1.68 10.80
CA LEU A 119 4.36 -1.63 12.27
C LEU A 119 5.80 -1.60 12.81
N SER A 120 6.72 -2.34 12.19
CA SER A 120 8.14 -2.37 12.59
C SER A 120 8.85 -1.01 12.48
N GLN A 121 8.31 -0.09 11.67
CA GLN A 121 8.86 1.24 11.41
C GLN A 121 8.20 2.33 12.27
N GLN A 122 7.18 2.00 13.06
CA GLN A 122 6.47 2.97 13.88
C GLN A 122 7.23 3.27 15.17
N PRO A 123 7.01 4.46 15.78
CA PRO A 123 7.55 4.76 17.10
C PRO A 123 7.15 3.69 18.13
N LYS A 124 8.01 3.46 19.13
CA LYS A 124 7.68 2.54 20.23
C LYS A 124 6.44 3.03 20.98
N GLY A 125 5.52 2.11 21.25
CA GLY A 125 4.28 2.36 21.97
C GLY A 125 3.40 1.10 21.96
N ASP A 126 2.27 1.17 22.66
CA ASP A 126 1.31 0.09 22.66
C ASP A 126 0.49 0.08 21.36
N THR A 127 0.42 -1.08 20.72
CA THR A 127 -0.41 -1.29 19.53
C THR A 127 -1.55 -2.23 19.87
N LEU A 128 -2.78 -1.74 19.72
CA LEU A 128 -3.99 -2.55 19.84
C LEU A 128 -4.52 -2.86 18.44
N VAL A 129 -4.76 -4.13 18.17
CA VAL A 129 -5.36 -4.57 16.90
C VAL A 129 -6.81 -4.96 17.13
N ILE A 130 -7.70 -4.35 16.35
CA ILE A 130 -9.09 -4.79 16.21
C ILE A 130 -9.21 -5.47 14.84
N VAL A 131 -9.53 -6.76 14.81
CA VAL A 131 -9.59 -7.55 13.57
C VAL A 131 -10.98 -8.13 13.38
N GLY A 132 -11.48 -8.07 12.14
CA GLY A 132 -12.68 -8.78 11.71
C GLY A 132 -12.39 -9.52 10.42
N MET A 133 -12.71 -10.81 10.37
CA MET A 133 -12.46 -11.67 9.20
C MET A 133 -13.67 -12.51 8.86
N LEU A 134 -13.82 -12.80 7.56
CA LEU A 134 -14.77 -13.81 7.11
C LEU A 134 -14.34 -15.20 7.58
N ASP A 135 -15.32 -16.09 7.79
CA ASP A 135 -15.13 -17.47 8.24
C ASP A 135 -14.24 -18.33 7.32
N ASN A 136 -14.15 -17.96 6.06
CA ASN A 136 -13.32 -18.62 5.05
C ASN A 136 -11.85 -18.12 5.00
N ARG A 137 -11.41 -17.35 5.98
CA ARG A 137 -10.03 -16.88 6.12
C ARG A 137 -9.34 -17.59 7.28
N ASP A 138 -8.00 -17.60 7.25
CA ASP A 138 -7.18 -18.10 8.34
C ASP A 138 -6.69 -16.90 9.19
N PRO A 139 -7.38 -16.57 10.30
CA PRO A 139 -7.00 -15.44 11.14
C PRO A 139 -5.68 -15.67 11.87
N VAL A 140 -5.32 -16.93 12.16
CA VAL A 140 -4.05 -17.25 12.83
C VAL A 140 -2.89 -16.98 11.89
N ALA A 141 -2.99 -17.44 10.64
CA ALA A 141 -1.98 -17.16 9.62
C ALA A 141 -1.85 -15.66 9.33
N PHE A 142 -2.95 -14.90 9.35
CA PHE A 142 -2.90 -13.45 9.17
C PHE A 142 -2.29 -12.71 10.38
N LEU A 143 -2.60 -13.12 11.61
CA LEU A 143 -2.13 -12.42 12.81
C LEU A 143 -0.69 -12.78 13.18
N ALA A 144 -0.18 -13.94 12.76
CA ALA A 144 1.15 -14.41 13.12
C ALA A 144 2.28 -13.41 12.77
N PRO A 145 2.33 -12.78 11.58
CA PRO A 145 3.33 -11.75 11.28
C PRO A 145 3.17 -10.46 12.11
N LEU A 146 1.96 -10.15 12.57
CA LEU A 146 1.68 -8.93 13.35
C LEU A 146 2.03 -9.12 14.83
N ALA A 147 1.91 -10.34 15.36
CA ALA A 147 2.03 -10.64 16.79
C ALA A 147 3.25 -10.02 17.49
N PRO A 148 4.46 -9.94 16.90
CA PRO A 148 5.62 -9.31 17.54
C PRO A 148 5.46 -7.81 17.83
N HIS A 149 4.49 -7.15 17.18
CA HIS A 149 4.26 -5.70 17.25
C HIS A 149 2.99 -5.32 18.02
N VAL A 150 2.23 -6.29 18.54
CA VAL A 150 0.88 -6.08 19.09
C VAL A 150 0.86 -6.29 20.60
N SER A 151 0.38 -5.29 21.34
CA SER A 151 0.21 -5.34 22.80
C SER A 151 -1.10 -6.03 23.20
N ALA A 152 -2.16 -5.87 22.41
CA ALA A 152 -3.45 -6.53 22.65
C ALA A 152 -4.25 -6.72 21.35
N LEU A 153 -5.12 -7.73 21.35
CA LEU A 153 -6.01 -8.10 20.24
C LEU A 153 -7.47 -8.10 20.70
N ALA A 154 -8.36 -7.56 19.86
CA ALA A 154 -9.81 -7.70 19.96
C ALA A 154 -10.38 -8.12 18.60
N GLY A 155 -11.33 -9.06 18.57
CA GLY A 155 -11.91 -9.58 17.34
C GLY A 155 -12.77 -10.81 17.55
#